data_AF-A0AAQ3SK85-F1
#
_entry.id   AF-A0AAQ3SK85-F1
#
_cell.length_a   1.000
_cell.length_b   1.000
_cell.length_c   1.000
_cell.angle_alpha   90.00
_cell.angle_beta   90.00
_cell.angle_gamma   90.00
#
_symmetry.space_group_name_H-M   'P 1'
#
loop_
_entity.id
_entity.type
_entity.pdbx_description
1 polymer ?
#
loop_
_entity_poly.entity_id
_entity_poly.type
_entity_poly.pdbx_seq_one_letter_code
_entity_poly.pdbx_strand_id
1 'polypeptide(L)'
;MEDMLRACVLTYGKDWESSLPYAEFSYNNGYQASLGMAPFEALYGRKCRTPLIWTQVPTGPALLKEAEEKIKEIRERLKIARPDRRAMPIGEGVSPIRGTRRFQVKGKLAPRYIGPYKIEEQIGKVAYRL
;
A
#
# COMPACT_ATOMS: atom_id res chain seq x y z
N MET A 1 4.85 7.13 -4.05
CA MET A 1 5.92 8.13 -4.11
C MET A 1 7.00 7.73 -5.10
N GLU A 2 7.53 6.50 -4.99
CA GLU A 2 8.53 6.00 -5.94
C GLU A 2 8.13 6.17 -7.42
N ASP A 3 6.90 5.83 -7.78
CA ASP A 3 6.45 5.96 -9.18
C ASP A 3 6.34 7.43 -9.64
N MET A 4 6.02 8.35 -8.73
CA MET A 4 5.98 9.79 -9.04
C MET A 4 7.38 10.34 -9.27
N LEU A 5 8.34 9.92 -8.45
CA LEU A 5 9.75 10.29 -8.62
C LEU A 5 10.34 9.69 -9.90
N ARG A 6 9.99 8.43 -10.22
CA ARG A 6 10.36 7.80 -11.50
C ARG A 6 9.83 8.59 -12.69
N ALA A 7 8.56 9.01 -12.64
CA ALA A 7 7.99 9.85 -13.70
C ALA A 7 8.75 11.18 -13.84
N CYS A 8 9.07 11.83 -12.72
CA CYS A 8 9.82 13.09 -12.71
C CYS A 8 11.23 12.95 -13.31
N VAL A 9 11.94 11.87 -12.98
CA VAL A 9 13.27 11.57 -13.55
C VAL A 9 13.15 11.28 -15.05
N LEU A 10 12.09 10.61 -15.49
CA LEU A 10 11.86 10.35 -16.92
C LEU A 10 11.54 11.61 -17.72
N THR A 11 10.80 12.56 -17.14
CA THR A 11 10.40 13.81 -17.83
C THR A 11 11.47 14.89 -17.78
N TYR A 12 12.19 15.04 -16.66
CA TYR A 12 13.15 16.13 -16.45
C TYR A 12 14.61 15.67 -16.53
N GLY A 13 14.87 14.37 -16.65
CA GLY A 13 16.21 13.82 -16.87
C GLY A 13 17.19 14.22 -15.77
N LYS A 14 18.26 14.94 -16.14
CA LYS A 14 19.30 15.41 -15.21
C LYS A 14 18.84 16.57 -14.32
N ASP A 15 17.82 17.32 -14.73
CA ASP A 15 17.31 18.48 -13.99
C ASP A 15 16.12 18.13 -13.08
N TRP A 16 15.95 16.84 -12.77
CA TRP A 16 14.87 16.33 -11.91
C TRP A 16 14.86 16.96 -10.51
N GLU A 17 16.00 17.47 -10.02
CA GLU A 17 16.09 18.20 -8.75
C GLU A 17 15.16 19.41 -8.72
N SER A 18 15.00 20.11 -9.85
CA SER A 18 14.08 21.25 -9.98
C SER A 18 12.61 20.83 -9.85
N SER A 19 12.30 19.57 -10.16
CA SER A 19 10.96 19.00 -10.07
C SER A 19 10.63 18.44 -8.68
N LEU A 20 11.64 18.27 -7.82
CA LEU A 20 11.50 17.67 -6.48
C LEU A 20 10.49 18.41 -5.59
N PRO A 21 10.51 19.76 -5.50
CA PRO A 21 9.54 20.48 -4.68
C PRO A 21 8.10 20.25 -5.14
N TYR A 22 7.87 20.10 -6.45
CA TYR A 22 6.55 19.83 -7.00
C TYR A 22 6.08 18.39 -6.72
N ALA A 23 7.00 17.43 -6.80
CA ALA A 23 6.72 16.03 -6.47
C ALA A 23 6.40 15.85 -4.98
N GLU A 24 7.20 16.47 -4.10
CA GLU A 24 6.97 16.50 -2.66
C GLU A 24 5.64 17.18 -2.31
N PHE A 25 5.38 18.35 -2.92
CA PHE A 25 4.13 19.06 -2.73
C PHE A 25 2.92 18.20 -3.14
N SER A 26 2.99 17.54 -4.29
CA SER A 26 1.90 16.69 -4.78
C SER A 26 1.71 15.45 -3.91
N TYR A 27 2.78 14.87 -3.40
CA TYR A 27 2.71 13.73 -2.49
C TYR A 27 2.08 14.11 -1.14
N ASN A 28 2.50 15.22 -0.54
CA ASN A 28 2.02 15.67 0.76
C ASN A 28 0.55 16.11 0.73
N ASN A 29 0.06 16.58 -0.41
CA ASN A 29 -1.32 17.04 -0.60
C ASN A 29 -2.23 16.01 -1.27
N GLY A 30 -1.68 14.92 -1.80
CA GLY A 30 -2.45 13.85 -2.41
C GLY A 30 -3.21 13.02 -1.38
N TYR A 31 -4.42 12.59 -1.74
CA TYR A 31 -5.21 11.70 -0.89
C TYR A 31 -4.52 10.33 -0.73
N GLN A 32 -4.27 9.93 0.51
CA GLN A 32 -3.67 8.63 0.81
C GLN A 32 -4.70 7.66 1.37
N ALA A 33 -5.04 6.61 0.60
CA ALA A 33 -6.10 5.67 0.94
C ALA A 33 -5.92 4.93 2.28
N SER A 34 -4.67 4.71 2.71
CA SER A 34 -4.37 4.09 4.01
C SER A 34 -4.66 5.03 5.20
N LEU A 35 -4.52 6.34 5.00
CA LEU A 35 -4.79 7.36 6.02
C LEU A 35 -6.21 7.92 5.93
N GLY A 36 -6.87 7.77 4.78
CA GLY A 36 -8.19 8.36 4.52
C GLY A 36 -8.17 9.88 4.33
N MET A 37 -6.99 10.49 4.23
CA MET A 37 -6.77 11.92 4.05
C MET A 37 -5.37 12.18 3.47
N ALA A 38 -5.05 13.43 3.16
CA ALA A 38 -3.69 13.78 2.75
C ALA A 38 -2.73 13.81 3.95
N PRO A 39 -1.44 13.44 3.79
CA PRO A 39 -0.44 13.56 4.87
C PRO A 39 -0.37 14.96 5.49
N PHE A 40 -0.49 16.02 4.67
CA PHE A 40 -0.54 17.40 5.15
C PHE A 40 -1.76 17.66 6.05
N GLU A 41 -2.93 17.12 5.68
CA GLU A 41 -4.15 17.23 6.48
C GLU A 41 -4.02 16.50 7.81
N ALA A 42 -3.39 15.32 7.80
CA ALA A 42 -3.12 14.56 9.02
C ALA A 42 -2.16 15.29 9.96
N LEU A 43 -1.16 16.00 9.41
CA LEU A 43 -0.15 16.70 10.22
C LEU A 43 -0.66 18.03 10.79
N TYR A 44 -1.39 18.81 10.00
CA TYR A 44 -1.79 20.18 10.37
C TYR A 44 -3.28 20.33 10.69
N GLY A 45 -4.07 19.25 10.56
CA GLY A 45 -5.52 19.27 10.79
C GLY A 45 -6.30 20.15 9.82
N ARG A 46 -5.68 20.60 8.72
CA ARG A 46 -6.29 21.50 7.74
C ARG A 46 -5.89 21.13 6.32
N LYS A 47 -6.79 21.38 5.36
CA LYS A 47 -6.49 21.23 3.93
C LYS A 47 -5.44 22.24 3.49
N CYS A 48 -4.50 21.80 2.66
CA CYS A 48 -3.57 22.73 2.04
C CYS A 48 -4.32 23.70 1.13
N ARG A 49 -3.95 24.98 1.18
CA ARG A 49 -4.51 26.02 0.33
C ARG A 49 -3.49 26.30 -0.77
N THR A 50 -3.74 25.77 -1.95
CA THR A 50 -3.03 26.19 -3.16
C THR A 50 -3.74 27.37 -3.81
N PRO A 51 -3.02 28.20 -4.59
CA PRO A 51 -3.62 29.24 -5.42
C PRO A 51 -4.71 28.69 -6.37
N LEU A 52 -4.61 27.41 -6.76
CA LEU A 52 -5.62 26.70 -7.56
C LEU A 52 -6.94 26.42 -6.81
N ILE A 53 -6.94 26.43 -5.47
CA ILE A 53 -8.13 26.19 -4.62
C ILE A 53 -8.93 27.49 -4.39
N TRP A 54 -8.46 28.65 -4.86
CA TRP A 54 -9.23 29.90 -4.74
C TRP A 54 -10.52 29.89 -5.56
N THR A 55 -10.60 29.05 -6.61
CA THR A 55 -11.79 28.87 -7.44
C THR A 55 -12.66 27.71 -6.93
N GLN A 56 -13.04 27.72 -5.65
CA GLN A 56 -14.17 26.92 -5.18
C GLN A 56 -15.45 27.44 -5.85
N VAL A 57 -15.65 27.06 -7.10
CA VAL A 57 -16.99 26.92 -7.65
C VAL A 57 -17.64 25.83 -6.81
N PRO A 58 -18.80 26.09 -6.19
CA PRO A 58 -19.50 25.07 -5.41
C PRO A 58 -19.99 23.99 -6.38
N THR A 59 -19.20 22.93 -6.54
CA THR A 59 -19.64 21.72 -7.24
C THR A 59 -20.84 21.18 -6.49
N GLY A 60 -22.01 21.21 -7.12
CA GLY A 60 -23.29 20.98 -6.46
C GLY A 60 -23.42 19.60 -5.78
N PRO A 61 -24.34 19.48 -4.81
CA PRO A 61 -24.52 18.29 -3.96
C PRO A 61 -24.87 16.99 -4.72
N ALA A 62 -25.22 17.07 -6.00
CA ALA A 62 -25.52 15.90 -6.83
C ALA A 62 -24.27 15.05 -7.15
N LEU A 63 -23.15 15.70 -7.48
CA LEU A 63 -21.91 14.99 -7.87
C LEU A 63 -21.22 14.32 -6.67
N LEU A 64 -21.40 14.87 -5.46
CA LEU A 64 -20.89 14.28 -4.22
C LEU A 64 -21.62 12.95 -3.90
N LYS A 65 -22.93 12.90 -4.11
CA LYS A 65 -23.73 11.67 -3.90
C LYS A 65 -23.33 10.57 -4.88
N GLU A 66 -23.14 10.90 -6.15
CA GLU A 66 -22.66 9.94 -7.15
C GLU A 66 -21.26 9.39 -6.84
N ALA A 67 -20.37 10.24 -6.30
CA ALA A 67 -19.04 9.81 -5.87
C ALA A 67 -19.10 8.86 -4.67
N GLU A 68 -19.95 9.14 -3.68
CA GLU A 68 -20.15 8.28 -2.52
C GLU A 68 -20.73 6.89 -2.88
N GLU A 69 -21.69 6.84 -3.81
CA GLU A 69 -22.26 5.58 -4.30
C GLU A 69 -21.21 4.71 -5.01
N LYS A 70 -20.41 5.31 -5.89
CA LYS A 70 -19.31 4.60 -6.59
C LYS A 70 -18.25 4.08 -5.62
N ILE A 71 -17.91 4.84 -4.57
CA ILE A 71 -16.96 4.39 -3.54
C ILE A 71 -17.52 3.20 -2.76
N LYS A 72 -18.83 3.19 -2.48
CA LYS A 72 -19.49 2.08 -1.78
C LYS A 72 -19.46 0.80 -2.62
N GLU A 73 -19.72 0.89 -3.92
CA GLU A 73 -19.66 -0.24 -4.85
C GLU A 73 -18.24 -0.82 -4.96
N ILE A 74 -17.22 0.04 -5.06
CA ILE A 74 -15.81 -0.39 -5.11
C ILE A 74 -15.41 -1.11 -3.81
N ARG A 75 -15.87 -0.63 -2.66
CA ARG A 75 -15.60 -1.27 -1.36
C ARG A 75 -16.21 -2.67 -1.24
N GLU A 76 -17.41 -2.89 -1.77
CA GLU A 76 -18.02 -4.23 -1.79
C GLU A 76 -17.26 -5.18 -2.70
N ARG A 77 -16.90 -4.75 -3.92
CA ARG A 77 -16.11 -5.55 -4.85
C ARG A 77 -14.74 -5.93 -4.26
N LEU A 78 -14.10 -5.02 -3.53
CA LEU A 78 -12.84 -5.27 -2.83
C LEU A 78 -12.94 -6.29 -1.69
N LYS A 79 -14.08 -6.35 -0.98
CA LYS A 79 -14.31 -7.37 0.05
C LYS A 79 -14.45 -8.77 -0.56
N ILE A 80 -15.17 -8.87 -1.68
CA ILE A 80 -15.36 -10.13 -2.40
C ILE A 80 -14.04 -10.61 -3.02
N ALA A 81 -13.23 -9.69 -3.56
CA ALA A 81 -11.97 -10.01 -4.22
C ALA A 81 -10.83 -10.36 -3.25
N ARG A 82 -11.04 -10.31 -1.93
CA ARG A 82 -9.99 -10.69 -0.97
C ARG A 82 -9.99 -12.22 -0.84
N PRO A 83 -9.02 -12.95 -1.42
CA PRO A 83 -8.91 -14.38 -1.18
C PRO A 83 -8.68 -14.59 0.32
N ASP A 84 -9.58 -15.34 0.95
CA ASP A 84 -9.40 -15.71 2.34
C ASP A 84 -8.16 -16.60 2.40
N ARG A 85 -7.10 -16.11 3.05
CA ARG A 85 -5.90 -16.91 3.28
C ARG A 85 -6.34 -18.06 4.19
N ARG A 86 -6.47 -19.25 3.61
CA ARG A 86 -6.82 -20.47 4.33
C ARG A 86 -5.90 -20.61 5.54
N ALA A 87 -6.50 -20.74 6.73
CA ALA A 87 -5.75 -21.13 7.91
C ALA A 87 -5.21 -22.55 7.70
N MET A 88 -3.93 -22.76 7.99
CA MET A 88 -3.33 -24.09 7.89
C MET A 88 -3.66 -24.87 9.17
N PRO A 89 -4.16 -26.11 9.06
CA PRO A 89 -4.43 -26.93 10.23
C PRO A 89 -3.15 -27.27 10.99
N ILE A 90 -3.26 -27.33 12.33
CA ILE A 90 -2.17 -27.71 13.22
C ILE A 90 -1.73 -29.15 12.89
N GLY A 91 -0.42 -29.37 12.72
CA GLY A 91 0.15 -30.67 12.33
C GLY A 91 0.51 -30.82 10.85
N GLU A 92 0.08 -29.92 9.96
CA GLU A 92 0.62 -29.86 8.59
C GLU A 92 2.05 -29.28 8.58
N GLY A 93 2.89 -29.84 7.71
CA GLY A 93 4.26 -29.40 7.51
C GLY A 93 4.34 -28.17 6.63
N VAL A 94 4.83 -27.05 7.16
CA VAL A 94 5.03 -25.81 6.42
C VAL A 94 6.51 -25.56 6.18
N SER A 95 6.88 -25.18 4.96
CA SER A 95 8.23 -24.75 4.65
C SER A 95 8.33 -23.22 4.59
N PRO A 96 9.05 -22.57 5.51
CA PRO A 96 9.25 -21.13 5.47
C PRO A 96 9.98 -20.71 4.18
N ILE A 97 9.36 -19.81 3.41
CA ILE A 97 9.94 -19.22 2.21
C ILE A 97 11.29 -18.52 2.50
N ARG A 98 11.46 -18.02 3.73
CA ARG A 98 12.68 -17.34 4.19
C ARG A 98 13.65 -18.25 4.97
N GLY A 99 13.40 -19.55 5.06
CA GLY A 99 14.30 -20.48 5.76
C GLY A 99 15.73 -20.34 5.25
N THR A 100 15.92 -20.34 3.93
CA THR A 100 17.23 -20.17 3.27
C THR A 100 18.02 -18.95 3.74
N ARG A 101 17.36 -17.80 3.96
CA ARG A 101 18.02 -16.61 4.51
C ARG A 101 18.41 -16.76 5.98
N ARG A 102 17.57 -17.40 6.79
CA ARG A 102 17.81 -17.61 8.23
C ARG A 102 18.95 -18.60 8.48
N PHE A 103 19.04 -19.64 7.65
CA PHE A 103 20.04 -20.69 7.74
C PHE A 103 21.27 -20.45 6.84
N GLN A 104 21.43 -19.23 6.30
CA GLN A 104 22.56 -18.83 5.44
C GLN A 104 22.79 -19.71 4.19
N VAL A 105 21.79 -20.48 3.76
CA VAL A 105 21.85 -21.32 2.56
C VAL A 105 21.64 -20.43 1.33
N LYS A 106 22.72 -20.07 0.64
CA LYS A 106 22.72 -19.21 -0.56
C LYS A 106 23.61 -19.81 -1.66
N GLY A 107 23.20 -19.69 -2.91
CA GLY A 107 23.97 -20.14 -4.09
C GLY A 107 23.08 -20.62 -5.24
N LYS A 108 23.67 -20.85 -6.42
CA LYS A 108 22.99 -21.59 -7.50
C LYS A 108 22.77 -23.04 -7.04
N LEU A 109 21.59 -23.59 -7.31
CA LEU A 109 21.14 -24.92 -6.83
C LEU A 109 20.88 -25.02 -5.31
N ALA A 110 20.89 -23.89 -4.58
CA ALA A 110 20.43 -23.90 -3.19
C ALA A 110 18.93 -24.28 -3.13
N PRO A 111 18.52 -25.11 -2.15
CA PRO A 111 17.12 -25.50 -1.99
C PRO A 111 16.28 -24.24 -1.76
N ARG A 112 15.16 -24.10 -2.48
CA ARG A 112 14.26 -22.94 -2.33
C ARG A 112 13.52 -22.93 -0.99
N TYR A 113 13.38 -24.10 -0.37
CA TYR A 113 12.64 -24.32 0.87
C TYR A 113 13.50 -25.14 1.82
N ILE A 114 13.45 -24.80 3.11
CA ILE A 114 14.08 -25.60 4.16
C ILE A 114 12.96 -26.26 4.93
N GLY A 115 12.95 -27.61 4.91
CA GLY A 115 12.17 -28.51 5.76
C GLY A 115 10.65 -28.27 5.81
N PRO A 116 9.81 -29.31 5.80
CA PRO A 116 8.48 -29.17 6.38
C PRO A 116 8.63 -29.10 7.90
N TYR A 117 8.32 -27.96 8.50
CA TYR A 117 8.24 -27.81 9.95
C TYR A 117 6.79 -28.01 10.40
N LYS A 118 6.60 -28.74 11.49
CA LYS A 118 5.26 -28.98 12.03
C LYS A 118 4.79 -27.71 12.74
N ILE A 119 3.55 -27.31 12.52
CA ILE A 119 2.94 -26.24 13.32
C ILE A 119 2.64 -26.79 14.71
N GLU A 120 3.28 -26.24 15.74
CA GLU A 120 3.01 -26.56 17.15
C GLU A 120 1.79 -25.79 17.67
N GLU A 121 1.69 -24.50 17.34
CA GLU A 121 0.62 -23.62 17.85
C GLU A 121 0.29 -22.50 16.86
N GLN A 122 -0.98 -22.11 16.77
CA GLN A 122 -1.42 -20.94 16.03
C GLN A 122 -1.50 -19.70 16.94
N ILE A 123 -0.59 -18.74 16.76
CA ILE A 123 -0.53 -17.50 17.55
C ILE A 123 -1.49 -16.42 16.99
N GLY A 124 -1.82 -16.48 15.69
CA GLY A 124 -2.78 -15.57 15.06
C GLY A 124 -3.22 -16.01 13.66
N LYS A 125 -4.09 -15.24 12.99
CA LYS A 125 -4.65 -15.58 11.66
C LYS A 125 -3.58 -15.90 10.61
N VAL A 126 -2.38 -15.33 10.74
CA VAL A 126 -1.26 -15.52 9.81
C VAL A 126 0.07 -15.79 10.55
N ALA A 127 0.03 -16.10 11.84
CA ALA A 127 1.22 -16.31 12.67
C ALA A 127 1.16 -17.68 13.33
N TYR A 128 2.19 -18.50 13.10
CA TYR A 128 2.28 -19.88 13.58
C TYR A 128 3.62 -20.08 14.28
N ARG A 129 3.61 -20.85 15.37
CA ARG A 129 4.80 -21.42 15.99
C ARG A 129 5.10 -22.76 15.31
N LEU A 130 6.34 -22.92 14.90
CA LEU A 130 6.89 -24.10 14.23
C LEU A 130 7.86 -24.81 15.17
#